data_AF-A0A7V7CSU0-F1
#
_entry.id   AF-A0A7V7CSU0-F1
#
_cell.length_a   1.000
_cell.length_b   1.000
_cell.length_c   1.000
_cell.angle_alpha   90.00
_cell.angle_beta   90.00
_cell.angle_gamma   90.00
#
_symmetry.space_group_name_H-M   'P 1'
#
loop_
_entity.id
_entity.type
_entity.pdbx_description
1 polymer ?
#
loop_
_entity_poly.entity_id
_entity_poly.type
_entity_poly.pdbx_seq_one_letter_code
_entity_poly.pdbx_strand_id
1 'polypeptide(L)' 'TARLNMVLGEFLELKQHLFAVIDEYGGLSGLISLEDILEEILGREIVDESDQVADKQELARKRRFR' A
#
# COMPACT_ATOMS: atom_id res chain seq x y z
N THR A 1 12.58 -9.44 5.20
CA THR A 1 12.25 -8.70 3.96
C THR A 1 11.58 -9.62 2.95
N ALA A 2 10.37 -9.30 2.50
CA ALA A 2 9.67 -10.00 1.43
C ALA A 2 9.88 -9.30 0.08
N ARG A 3 9.84 -10.05 -1.03
CA ARG A 3 9.92 -9.46 -2.38
C ARG A 3 8.52 -9.05 -2.85
N LEU A 4 8.43 -7.88 -3.49
CA LEU A 4 7.17 -7.30 -3.95
C LEU A 4 6.34 -8.26 -4.83
N ASN A 5 7.01 -9.03 -5.71
CA ASN A 5 6.35 -9.99 -6.59
C ASN A 5 5.71 -11.17 -5.85
N MET A 6 6.28 -11.58 -4.70
CA MET A 6 5.67 -12.63 -3.87
C MET A 6 4.46 -12.09 -3.13
N VAL A 7 4.61 -10.90 -2.53
CA VAL A 7 3.52 -10.22 -1.83
C VAL A 7 2.34 -9.97 -2.78
N LEU A 8 2.58 -9.51 -4.00
CA LEU A 8 1.55 -9.38 -5.04
C LEU A 8 0.82 -10.71 -5.31
N GLY A 9 1.57 -11.81 -5.40
CA GLY A 9 1.00 -13.15 -5.56
C GLY A 9 0.04 -13.51 -4.43
N GLU A 10 0.43 -13.24 -3.18
CA GLU A 10 -0.38 -13.49 -1.99
C GLU A 10 -1.66 -12.63 -1.96
N PHE A 11 -1.58 -11.35 -2.33
CA PHE A 11 -2.75 -10.47 -2.46
C PHE A 11 -3.78 -11.06 -3.44
N LEU A 12 -3.32 -11.54 -4.60
CA LEU A 12 -4.18 -12.11 -5.64
C LEU A 12 -4.77 -13.47 -5.24
N GLU A 13 -3.97 -14.34 -4.62
CA GLU A 13 -4.41 -15.65 -4.16
C GLU A 13 -5.45 -15.55 -3.04
N LEU A 14 -5.20 -14.68 -2.04
CA LEU A 14 -6.07 -14.51 -0.88
C LEU A 14 -7.25 -13.57 -1.14
N LYS A 15 -7.30 -12.93 -2.31
CA LYS A 15 -8.30 -11.92 -2.68
C LYS A 15 -8.48 -10.84 -1.61
N GLN A 16 -7.37 -10.41 -1.04
CA GLN A 16 -7.30 -9.32 -0.08
C GLN A 16 -6.69 -8.09 -0.75
N HIS A 17 -6.86 -6.94 -0.13
CA HIS A 17 -6.32 -5.66 -0.63
C HIS A 17 -5.49 -4.91 0.41
N LEU A 18 -5.44 -5.40 1.66
CA LEU A 18 -4.66 -4.81 2.74
C LEU A 18 -4.02 -5.90 3.60
N PHE A 19 -2.70 -5.82 3.81
CA PHE A 19 -1.96 -6.67 4.76
C PHE A 19 -1.28 -5.84 5.86
N ALA A 20 -1.10 -6.46 7.02
CA ALA A 20 -0.26 -5.93 8.08
C ALA A 20 1.19 -6.37 7.88
N VAL A 21 2.12 -5.43 8.01
CA VAL A 21 3.56 -5.67 7.91
C VAL A 21 4.11 -5.85 9.31
N ILE A 22 4.74 -6.99 9.56
CA ILE A 22 5.31 -7.36 10.85
C ILE A 22 6.84 -7.32 10.77
N ASP A 23 7.48 -6.81 11.81
CA ASP A 23 8.95 -6.80 11.93
C ASP A 23 9.51 -8.15 12.44
N GLU A 24 10.83 -8.27 12.46
CA GLU A 24 11.53 -9.47 12.96
C GLU A 24 11.27 -9.82 14.44
N TYR A 25 10.72 -8.91 15.23
CA TYR A 25 10.37 -9.12 16.64
C TYR A 25 8.87 -9.40 16.85
N GLY A 26 8.09 -9.48 15.78
CA GLY A 26 6.64 -9.67 15.85
C GLY A 26 5.85 -8.38 16.08
N GLY A 27 6.50 -7.22 16.03
CA GLY A 27 5.88 -5.91 16.13
C GLY A 27 5.19 -5.48 14.84
N LEU A 28 4.15 -4.66 14.96
CA LEU A 28 3.50 -4.05 13.80
C LEU A 28 4.40 -2.93 13.24
N SER A 29 4.97 -3.16 12.06
CA SER A 29 5.73 -2.14 11.34
C SER A 29 4.84 -1.20 10.52
N GLY A 30 3.68 -1.67 10.05
CA GLY A 30 2.78 -0.86 9.24
C GLY A 30 1.72 -1.67 8.50
N LEU A 31 1.15 -1.05 7.48
CA LEU A 31 0.17 -1.66 6.56
C LEU A 31 0.69 -1.50 5.12
N ILE A 32 0.31 -2.42 4.24
CA ILE A 32 0.57 -2.34 2.80
C ILE A 32 -0.70 -2.67 2.03
N SER A 33 -1.01 -1.88 1.00
CA SER A 33 -2.16 -2.10 0.14
C SER A 33 -1.76 -2.68 -1.22
N LEU A 34 -2.73 -3.30 -1.91
CA LEU A 34 -2.51 -3.76 -3.29
C LEU A 34 -2.26 -2.60 -4.26
N GLU A 35 -2.88 -1.44 -4.02
CA GLU A 35 -2.74 -0.23 -4.84
C GLU A 35 -1.27 0.25 -4.84
N ASP A 36 -0.66 0.38 -3.65
CA ASP A 36 0.74 0.77 -3.49
C ASP A 36 1.70 -0.15 -4.28
N ILE A 37 1.41 -1.46 -4.31
CA ILE A 37 2.22 -2.44 -5.04
C ILE A 37 2.13 -2.24 -6.55
N LEU A 38 0.92 -1.98 -7.06
CA LEU A 38 0.69 -1.76 -8.48
C LEU A 38 1.29 -0.44 -8.94
N GLU A 39 1.18 0.61 -8.13
CA GLU A 39 1.80 1.92 -8.38
C GLU A 39 3.32 1.84 -8.50
N GLU A 40 3.97 1.11 -7.58
CA GLU A 40 5.42 0.89 -7.62
C GLU A 40 5.86 0.13 -8.89
N ILE A 41 5.07 -0.85 -9.33
CA ILE A 41 5.33 -1.60 -10.58
C ILE A 41 5.12 -0.72 -11.82
N LEU A 42 4.10 0.13 -11.82
CA LEU A 42 3.75 0.97 -12.97
C LEU A 42 4.54 2.29 -13.02
N GLY A 43 5.15 2.71 -11.91
CA GLY A 43 5.88 3.97 -11.79
C GLY A 43 4.98 5.21 -11.88
N ARG A 44 3.69 5.06 -11.55
CA ARG A 44 2.70 6.16 -11.55
C ARG A 44 1.58 5.85 -10.56
N GLU A 45 1.02 6.90 -9.98
CA GLU A 45 -0.18 6.83 -9.13
C GLU A 45 -1.38 6.28 -9.92
N ILE A 46 -2.21 5.50 -9.24
CA ILE A 46 -3.49 5.01 -9.77
C ILE A 46 -4.59 5.81 -9.11
N VAL A 47 -5.19 6.73 -9.86
CA VAL A 47 -6.28 7.57 -9.36
C VAL A 47 -7.62 6.97 -9.77
N ASP A 48 -8.45 6.63 -8.79
CA ASP A 48 -9.83 6.19 -9.04
C ASP A 48 -10.74 7.38 -9.38
N GLU A 49 -11.84 7.11 -10.09
CA GLU A 49 -12.86 8.11 -10.42
C GLU A 49 -13.46 8.76 -9.16
N SER A 50 -13.45 8.05 -8.04
CA SER A 50 -13.99 8.51 -6.75
C SER A 50 -12.98 9.30 -5.89
N ASP A 51 -11.70 9.31 -6.26
CA ASP A 51 -10.65 9.93 -5.47
C ASP A 51 -10.70 11.46 -5.55
N GLN A 52 -10.72 12.11 -4.39
CA GLN A 52 -10.74 13.58 -4.30
C GLN A 52 -9.36 14.21 -4.50
N VAL A 53 -8.30 13.40 -4.42
CA VAL A 53 -6.90 13.81 -4.54
C VAL A 53 -6.13 12.76 -5.31
N ALA A 54 -5.18 13.21 -6.13
CA ALA A 54 -4.34 12.31 -6.91
C ALA A 54 -3.29 11.57 -6.06
N ASP A 55 -2.82 12.20 -4.98
CA ASP A 55 -1.85 11.61 -4.05
C ASP A 55 -2.47 11.56 -2.64
N LYS A 56 -2.88 10.36 -2.23
CA LYS A 56 -3.48 10.11 -0.91
C LYS A 56 -2.43 10.21 0.21
N GLN A 57 -1.17 9.92 -0.08
CA GLN A 57 -0.07 9.96 0.90
C GLN A 57 0.27 11.41 1.26
N GLU A 58 0.33 12.31 0.29
CA GLU A 58 0.53 13.75 0.51
C GLU A 58 -0.62 14.33 1.35
N LEU A 59 -1.87 13.97 1.03
CA LEU A 59 -3.04 14.38 1.80
C LEU A 59 -2.96 13.89 3.26
N ALA A 60 -2.58 12.62 3.47
CA ALA A 60 -2.40 12.07 4.82
C ALA A 60 -1.31 12.82 5.60
N ARG A 61 -0.17 13.14 4.97
CA ARG A 61 0.89 13.94 5.58
C ARG A 61 0.38 15.34 5.96
N LYS A 62 -0.34 16.03 5.07
CA LYS A 62 -0.93 17.36 5.35
C LYS A 62 -1.88 17.31 6.54
N ARG A 63 -2.68 16.25 6.67
CA ARG A 63 -3.61 16.06 7.79
C ARG A 63 -2.91 15.74 9.11
N ARG A 64 -1.79 15.00 9.07
CA ARG A 64 -1.02 14.63 10.27
C ARG A 64 -0.41 15.82 10.99
N PHE A 65 -0.08 16.89 10.27
CA PHE A 65 0.52 18.11 10.83
C PHE A 65 -0.48 19.24 11.07
N ARG A 66 -1.78 18.91 11.08
CA ARG A 66 -2.87 19.84 11.42
C ARG A 66 -3.38 19.57 12.83
#